data_AF-A0A0Q5ZZ59-F1
#
_entry.id   AF-A0A0Q5ZZ59-F1
#
_cell.length_a   1.000
_cell.length_b   1.000
_cell.length_c   1.000
_cell.angle_alpha   90.00
_cell.angle_beta   90.00
_cell.angle_gamma   90.00
#
_symmetry.space_group_name_H-M   'P 1'
#
loop_
_entity.id
_entity.type
_entity.pdbx_description
1 polymer ?
#
loop_
_entity_poly.entity_id
_entity_poly.type
_entity_poly.pdbx_seq_one_letter_code
_entity_poly.pdbx_strand_id
1 'polypeptide(L)'
;MGLAPGHPLLFAVRHLNASSADPIGENDLLEALRADIVPARYERHVRDFLDEADVEALSDLVRAGCVTYPTLARHARRYLDPRHETQQWLDDRA
;
A
#
# COMPACT_ATOMS: atom_id res chain seq x y z
N MET A 1 -23.14 3.85 11.40
CA MET A 1 -21.90 3.23 10.87
C MET A 1 -22.09 3.04 9.38
N GLY A 2 -21.59 3.97 8.57
CA GLY A 2 -21.77 3.93 7.12
C GLY A 2 -20.43 4.09 6.44
N LEU A 3 -19.81 2.97 6.06
CA LEU A 3 -18.80 2.98 5.01
C LEU A 3 -19.55 2.59 3.74
N ALA A 4 -19.73 3.55 2.84
CA ALA A 4 -20.27 3.37 1.49
C ALA A 4 -19.43 4.25 0.55
N PRO A 5 -19.37 3.96 -0.77
CA PRO A 5 -19.17 2.69 -1.47
C PRO A 5 -17.81 2.68 -2.23
N GLY A 6 -17.10 1.55 -2.30
CA GLY A 6 -15.92 1.40 -3.17
C GLY A 6 -14.63 2.02 -2.63
N HIS A 7 -14.06 1.42 -1.58
CA HIS A 7 -12.78 1.84 -1.01
C HIS A 7 -11.67 1.89 -2.08
N PRO A 8 -10.85 2.96 -2.13
CA PRO A 8 -9.66 3.03 -3.00
C PRO A 8 -8.76 1.79 -2.88
N LEU A 9 -8.67 1.23 -1.67
CA LEU A 9 -7.98 -0.03 -1.40
C LEU A 9 -8.57 -1.23 -2.18
N LEU A 10 -9.90 -1.32 -2.28
CA LEU A 10 -10.57 -2.40 -3.01
C LEU A 10 -10.28 -2.32 -4.52
N PHE A 11 -10.17 -1.10 -5.06
CA PHE A 11 -9.74 -0.89 -6.44
C PHE A 11 -8.26 -1.22 -6.64
N ALA A 12 -7.39 -0.74 -5.75
CA ALA A 12 -5.96 -1.05 -5.82
C ALA A 12 -5.70 -2.56 -5.71
N VAL A 13 -6.35 -3.26 -4.77
CA VAL A 13 -6.24 -4.72 -4.62
C VAL A 13 -6.78 -5.46 -5.84
N ARG A 14 -7.90 -5.01 -6.42
CA ARG A 14 -8.41 -5.58 -7.67
C ARG A 14 -7.45 -5.37 -8.84
N HIS A 15 -6.81 -4.21 -8.92
CA HIS A 15 -5.82 -3.91 -9.95
C HIS A 15 -4.59 -4.82 -9.81
N LEU A 16 -4.02 -4.89 -8.61
CA LEU A 16 -2.92 -5.78 -8.24
C LEU A 16 -3.21 -7.25 -8.57
N ASN A 17 -4.41 -7.70 -8.23
CA ASN A 17 -4.82 -9.08 -8.44
C ASN A 17 -5.20 -9.38 -9.90
N ALA A 18 -5.43 -8.38 -10.75
CA ALA A 18 -5.87 -8.59 -12.13
C ALA A 18 -4.82 -9.37 -12.97
N SER A 19 -3.55 -9.24 -12.63
CA SER A 19 -2.43 -9.90 -13.33
C SER A 19 -1.60 -10.81 -12.43
N SER A 20 -2.00 -11.02 -11.16
CA SER A 20 -1.26 -11.85 -10.22
C SER A 20 -1.73 -13.31 -10.25
N ALA A 21 -0.78 -14.25 -10.30
CA ALA A 21 -1.04 -15.68 -10.15
C ALA A 21 -1.35 -16.07 -8.68
N ASP A 22 -1.05 -15.19 -7.73
CA ASP A 22 -1.26 -15.35 -6.29
C ASP A 22 -1.99 -14.10 -5.77
N PRO A 23 -3.32 -14.11 -5.67
CA PRO A 23 -4.07 -12.92 -5.26
C PRO A 23 -3.94 -12.66 -3.75
N ILE A 24 -3.87 -11.39 -3.35
CA ILE A 24 -3.89 -10.96 -1.95
C ILE A 24 -5.24 -10.37 -1.56
N GLY A 25 -5.70 -10.64 -0.33
CA GLY A 25 -6.88 -10.01 0.25
C GLY A 25 -6.59 -8.59 0.74
N GLU A 26 -7.62 -7.74 0.82
CA GLU A 26 -7.48 -6.38 1.37
C GLU A 26 -6.97 -6.38 2.80
N ASN A 27 -7.50 -7.27 3.65
CA ASN A 27 -7.07 -7.38 5.04
C ASN A 27 -5.62 -7.86 5.15
N ASP A 28 -5.24 -8.88 4.36
CA ASP A 28 -3.85 -9.38 4.33
C ASP A 28 -2.86 -8.29 3.89
N LEU A 29 -3.21 -7.51 2.86
CA LEU A 29 -2.39 -6.39 2.41
C LEU A 29 -2.27 -5.31 3.49
N LEU A 30 -3.37 -4.96 4.15
CA LEU A 30 -3.35 -4.00 5.25
C LEU A 30 -2.53 -4.49 6.45
N GLU A 31 -2.66 -5.76 6.83
CA GLU A 31 -1.85 -6.35 7.89
C GLU A 31 -0.36 -6.33 7.52
N ALA A 32 -0.03 -6.66 6.26
CA ALA A 32 1.33 -6.59 5.75
C ALA A 32 1.90 -5.16 5.78
N LEU A 33 1.11 -4.16 5.38
CA LEU A 33 1.50 -2.74 5.40
C LEU A 33 1.63 -2.17 6.82
N ARG A 34 0.91 -2.72 7.81
CA ARG A 34 1.02 -2.31 9.22
C ARG A 34 2.19 -2.95 9.94
N ALA A 35 2.65 -4.10 9.46
CA ALA A 35 3.70 -4.87 10.12
C ALA A 35 5.03 -4.10 10.10
N ASP A 36 5.79 -4.19 11.20
CA ASP A 36 7.16 -3.66 11.24
C ASP A 36 8.07 -4.34 10.22
N ILE A 37 7.85 -5.64 10.03
CA ILE A 37 8.52 -6.46 9.03
C ILE A 37 7.43 -7.15 8.21
N VAL A 38 7.41 -6.87 6.91
CA VAL A 38 6.47 -7.51 5.98
C VAL A 38 6.79 -9.01 5.91
N PRO A 39 5.81 -9.90 6.12
CA PRO A 39 6.02 -11.33 5.94
C PRO A 39 6.48 -11.65 4.51
N ALA A 40 7.45 -12.55 4.35
CA ALA A 40 8.08 -12.88 3.05
C ALA A 40 7.06 -13.16 1.93
N ARG A 41 5.95 -13.86 2.26
CA ARG A 41 4.87 -14.19 1.32
C ARG A 41 4.13 -12.96 0.76
N TYR A 42 4.19 -11.82 1.44
CA TYR A 42 3.51 -10.58 1.06
C TYR A 42 4.47 -9.50 0.56
N GLU A 43 5.79 -9.73 0.55
CA GLU A 43 6.77 -8.70 0.13
C GLU A 43 6.53 -8.22 -1.30
N ARG A 44 6.25 -9.16 -2.23
CA ARG A 44 5.90 -8.81 -3.61
C ARG A 44 4.62 -7.97 -3.67
N HIS A 45 3.58 -8.40 -2.97
CA HIS A 45 2.29 -7.69 -2.95
C HIS A 45 2.41 -6.27 -2.40
N VAL A 46 3.19 -6.08 -1.34
CA VAL A 46 3.45 -4.74 -0.77
C VAL A 46 4.28 -3.89 -1.71
N ARG A 47 5.28 -4.47 -2.38
CA ARG A 47 6.07 -3.76 -3.40
C ARG A 47 5.19 -3.30 -4.55
N ASP A 48 4.48 -4.23 -5.19
CA ASP A 48 3.63 -3.98 -6.35
C ASP A 48 2.53 -2.95 -5.97
N PHE A 49 1.99 -3.03 -4.73
CA PHE A 49 1.08 -2.01 -4.22
C PHE A 49 1.71 -0.62 -4.15
N LEU A 50 2.92 -0.49 -3.59
CA LEU A 50 3.56 0.83 -3.44
C LEU A 50 4.06 1.40 -4.78
N ASP A 51 4.34 0.54 -5.75
CA ASP A 51 4.74 0.91 -7.10
C ASP A 51 3.54 1.44 -7.91
N GLU A 52 2.40 0.76 -7.82
CA GLU A 52 1.22 1.03 -8.65
C GLU A 52 0.16 1.91 -7.97
N ALA A 53 0.15 2.04 -6.64
CA ALA A 53 -0.88 2.79 -5.94
C ALA A 53 -0.76 4.30 -6.21
N ASP A 54 -1.87 4.89 -6.64
CA ASP A 54 -2.01 6.34 -6.74
C ASP A 54 -1.89 7.01 -5.36
N VAL A 55 -1.35 8.23 -5.37
CA VAL A 55 -1.18 9.07 -4.16
C VAL A 55 -2.49 9.33 -3.42
N GLU A 56 -3.62 9.32 -4.12
CA GLU A 56 -4.96 9.46 -3.53
C GLU A 56 -5.30 8.22 -2.69
N ALA A 57 -5.05 7.01 -3.20
CA ALA A 57 -5.28 5.77 -2.48
C ALA A 57 -4.40 5.68 -1.22
N LEU A 58 -3.12 6.06 -1.33
CA LEU A 58 -2.21 6.11 -0.18
C LEU A 58 -2.66 7.15 0.86
N SER A 59 -3.07 8.34 0.41
CA SER A 59 -3.59 9.40 1.27
C SER A 59 -4.85 8.98 2.01
N ASP A 60 -5.76 8.28 1.33
CA ASP A 60 -7.01 7.81 1.91
C ASP A 60 -6.80 6.69 2.92
N LEU A 61 -5.82 5.80 2.70
CA LEU A 61 -5.41 4.81 3.69
C LEU A 61 -4.90 5.46 4.99
N VAL A 62 -4.13 6.54 4.86
CA VAL A 62 -3.65 7.29 6.02
C VAL A 62 -4.80 8.05 6.71
N ARG A 63 -5.66 8.72 5.95
CA ARG A 63 -6.84 9.45 6.48
C ARG A 63 -7.82 8.52 7.19
N ALA A 64 -8.00 7.30 6.68
CA ALA A 64 -8.81 6.27 7.31
C ALA A 64 -8.15 5.66 8.57
N GLY A 65 -6.95 6.10 8.95
CA GLY A 65 -6.20 5.56 10.08
C GLY A 65 -5.74 4.12 9.89
N CYS A 66 -5.70 3.63 8.63
CA CYS A 66 -5.31 2.25 8.35
C CYS A 66 -3.80 2.07 8.42
N VAL A 67 -3.02 3.07 8.04
CA VAL A 67 -1.55 3.10 8.07
C VAL A 67 -1.10 4.53 8.34
N THR A 68 0.20 4.76 8.51
CA THR A 68 0.77 6.12 8.66
C THR A 68 1.74 6.42 7.52
N TYR A 69 1.96 7.70 7.22
CA TYR A 69 2.98 8.12 6.25
C TYR A 69 4.37 7.56 6.59
N PRO A 70 4.86 7.61 7.84
CA PRO A 70 6.14 7.00 8.20
C PRO A 70 6.22 5.49 7.92
N THR A 71 5.14 4.75 8.18
CA THR A 71 5.09 3.31 7.90
C THR A 71 5.16 3.05 6.41
N LEU A 72 4.38 3.77 5.59
CA LEU A 72 4.43 3.66 4.14
C LEU A 72 5.80 4.05 3.58
N ALA A 73 6.39 5.16 4.03
CA ALA A 73 7.71 5.62 3.61
C ALA A 73 8.80 4.59 3.92
N ARG A 74 8.74 3.95 5.09
CA ARG A 74 9.66 2.87 5.46
C ARG A 74 9.58 1.70 4.47
N HIS A 75 8.38 1.28 4.09
CA HIS A 75 8.22 0.20 3.11
C HIS A 75 8.63 0.64 1.70
N ALA A 76 8.31 1.87 1.30
CA ALA A 76 8.71 2.44 0.01
C ALA A 76 10.23 2.48 -0.13
N ARG A 77 10.96 2.98 0.87
CA ARG A 77 12.44 2.98 0.89
C ARG A 77 13.06 1.59 0.78
N ARG A 78 12.34 0.54 1.19
CA ARG A 78 12.80 -0.85 1.14
C ARG A 78 12.58 -1.48 -0.23
N TYR A 79 11.48 -1.15 -0.90
CA TYR A 79 11.02 -1.87 -2.08
C TYR A 79 11.08 -1.09 -3.39
N LEU A 80 11.05 0.24 -3.33
CA LEU A 80 11.08 1.11 -4.49
C LEU A 80 12.48 1.68 -4.71
N ASP A 81 12.73 2.16 -5.93
CA ASP A 81 13.94 2.93 -6.23
C ASP A 81 13.90 4.28 -5.49
N PRO A 82 15.03 4.79 -4.95
CA PRO A 82 15.07 6.11 -4.32
C PRO A 82 14.59 7.28 -5.19
N ARG A 83 14.59 7.11 -6.52
CA ARG A 83 14.06 8.08 -7.48
C ARG A 83 12.59 7.84 -7.84
N HIS A 84 11.94 6.85 -7.26
CA HIS A 84 10.52 6.59 -7.48
C HIS A 84 9.66 7.74 -6.93
N GLU A 85 8.69 8.20 -7.70
CA GLU A 85 7.83 9.33 -7.35
C GLU A 85 7.05 9.06 -6.05
N THR A 86 6.47 7.87 -5.90
CA THR A 86 5.78 7.46 -4.67
C THR A 86 6.71 7.49 -3.44
N GLN A 87 7.98 7.06 -3.58
CA GLN A 87 8.91 7.12 -2.46
C GLN A 87 9.21 8.57 -2.08
N GLN A 88 9.54 9.43 -3.05
CA GLN A 88 9.83 10.84 -2.80
C GLN A 88 8.63 11.54 -2.14
N TRP A 89 7.43 11.29 -2.66
CA TRP A 89 6.18 11.85 -2.14
C TRP A 89 5.88 11.40 -0.70
N LEU A 90 6.18 10.13 -0.36
CA LEU A 90 6.06 9.61 1.00
C LEU A 90 7.13 10.19 1.94
N ASP A 91 8.36 10.34 1.46
CA ASP A 91 9.48 10.90 2.22
C ASP A 91 9.25 12.36 2.61
N ASP A 92 8.61 13.16 1.75
CA ASP A 92 8.21 14.54 2.06
C ASP A 92 7.17 14.66 3.19
N ARG A 93 6.51 13.56 3.57
CA ARG A 93 5.38 13.52 4.54
C ARG A 93 5.66 12.70 5.80
N ALA A 94 6.78 11.97 5.83
CA ALA A 94 7.17 11.10 6.93
C ALA A 94 7.94 11.85 8.03
#